data_AF-A0A8B9TPT5-F1
#
_entry.id   AF-A0A8B9TPT5-F1
#
_cell.length_a   1.000
_cell.length_b   1.000
_cell.length_c   1.000
_cell.angle_alpha   90.00
_cell.angle_beta   90.00
_cell.angle_gamma   90.00
#
_symmetry.space_group_name_H-M   'P 1'
#
loop_
_entity.id
_entity.type
_entity.pdbx_description
1 polymer ?
#
loop_
_entity_poly.entity_id
_entity_poly.type
_entity_poly.pdbx_seq_one_letter_code
_entity_poly.pdbx_strand_id
1 'polypeptide(L)'
;MALSGALERLQEEAICSICLEYMTEPVSVDCGHNFCHGCITKHCQEKCLWNDAPFSCPQCRAPCRRSSLRPNRQLANIVESIRQLRLGGGHDERLKLFCEVDEEAICVVCRESQHHRSHTVYPIEEAAQKVLEHLSKEVEDMKKCESVAKMKIQECKAGLQLEHSSMLVADTQPAHEVRLSFLPSLTPVDVTLDPETAHPDLILSEDHKSVRRGGRKLLLSFFDNTRRFNSAPVVLGVQFFFSGRHYWEVHVGDKPEWGLGLCKEAASRKGNILFSPNNGYWVLRLQNGGNYEALTCPVSHLTLSIRPRCIGIFLDYEAGEISFYNVTDRSHLYTFTDKFSGKLRPLFYLVQFLWCIHPCW
;
A
#
# COMPACT_ATOMS: atom_id res chain seq x y z
N MET A 1 8.70 2.10 -37.84
CA MET A 1 9.58 3.20 -38.30
C MET A 1 8.81 4.50 -38.56
N ALA A 2 7.65 4.50 -39.23
CA ALA A 2 6.91 5.74 -39.53
C ALA A 2 6.39 6.53 -38.30
N LEU A 3 6.07 5.86 -37.19
CA LEU A 3 5.56 6.51 -35.96
C LEU A 3 6.66 7.29 -35.20
N SER A 4 7.92 6.83 -35.25
CA SER A 4 9.08 7.50 -34.61
C SER A 4 9.35 8.87 -35.24
N GLY A 5 9.43 8.91 -36.57
CA GLY A 5 9.70 10.16 -37.29
C GLY A 5 8.56 11.18 -37.21
N ALA A 6 7.32 10.76 -36.93
CA ALA A 6 6.22 11.68 -36.69
C ALA A 6 6.32 12.35 -35.31
N LEU A 7 6.79 11.62 -34.30
CA LEU A 7 7.00 12.14 -32.96
C LEU A 7 8.20 13.09 -32.90
N GLU A 8 9.31 12.75 -33.58
CA GLU A 8 10.50 13.60 -33.68
C GLU A 8 10.17 14.99 -34.26
N ARG A 9 9.41 15.04 -35.38
CA ARG A 9 8.97 16.32 -35.97
C ARG A 9 8.07 17.12 -35.04
N LEU A 10 7.18 16.46 -34.29
CA LEU A 10 6.32 17.15 -33.31
C LEU A 10 7.12 17.69 -32.11
N GLN A 11 8.22 17.03 -31.75
CA GLN A 11 9.11 17.48 -30.69
C GLN A 11 9.92 18.70 -31.11
N GLU A 12 10.42 18.75 -32.34
CA GLU A 12 11.13 19.92 -32.88
C GLU A 12 10.23 21.17 -32.88
N GLU A 13 8.97 21.04 -33.27
CA GLU A 13 7.99 22.15 -33.28
C GLU A 13 7.58 22.64 -31.87
N ALA A 14 7.88 21.85 -30.83
CA ALA A 14 7.57 22.18 -29.43
C ALA A 14 8.72 22.94 -28.72
N ILE A 15 9.86 23.13 -29.38
CA ILE A 15 11.06 23.78 -28.83
C ILE A 15 11.06 25.28 -29.19
N CYS A 16 11.36 26.12 -28.20
CA CYS A 16 11.53 27.54 -28.42
C CYS A 16 12.87 27.82 -29.12
N SER A 17 12.85 28.48 -30.28
CA SER A 17 14.07 28.83 -31.02
C SER A 17 14.93 29.95 -30.37
N ILE A 18 14.49 30.52 -29.24
CA ILE A 18 15.27 31.50 -28.46
C ILE A 18 16.09 30.79 -27.36
N CYS A 19 15.45 30.00 -26.50
CA CYS A 19 16.12 29.32 -25.39
C CYS A 19 16.54 27.87 -25.69
N LEU A 20 16.09 27.33 -26.83
CA LEU A 20 16.34 25.95 -27.27
C LEU A 20 15.81 24.87 -26.31
N GLU A 21 14.85 25.24 -25.47
CA GLU A 21 14.13 24.32 -24.57
C GLU A 21 12.66 24.21 -24.97
N TYR A 22 11.96 23.20 -24.45
CA TYR A 22 10.51 23.10 -24.60
C TYR A 22 9.82 24.37 -24.13
N MET A 23 8.84 24.83 -24.91
CA MET A 23 8.18 26.10 -24.62
C MET A 23 7.51 26.08 -23.24
N THR A 24 7.68 27.18 -22.50
CA THR A 24 7.01 27.42 -21.22
C THR A 24 6.14 28.66 -21.40
N GLU A 25 4.84 28.53 -21.12
CA GLU A 25 3.82 29.52 -21.47
C GLU A 25 3.93 29.97 -22.95
N PRO A 26 3.74 29.06 -23.92
CA PRO A 26 3.91 29.38 -25.32
C PRO A 26 2.97 30.50 -25.77
N VAL A 27 3.51 31.45 -26.52
CA VAL A 27 2.76 32.54 -27.16
C VAL A 27 3.03 32.52 -28.67
N SER A 28 1.97 32.77 -29.44
CA SER A 28 2.03 32.94 -30.88
C SER A 28 2.20 34.42 -31.25
N VAL A 29 3.04 34.69 -32.26
CA VAL A 29 3.23 36.02 -32.85
C VAL A 29 2.46 36.15 -34.18
N ASP A 30 2.39 37.35 -34.76
CA ASP A 30 1.64 37.64 -36.01
C ASP A 30 1.97 36.69 -37.17
N CYS A 31 3.23 36.29 -37.30
CA CYS A 31 3.66 35.39 -38.37
C CYS A 31 3.39 33.90 -38.07
N GLY A 32 2.71 33.57 -36.97
CA GLY A 32 2.33 32.20 -36.58
C GLY A 32 3.39 31.40 -35.82
N HIS A 33 4.60 31.94 -35.63
CA HIS A 33 5.65 31.28 -34.85
C HIS A 33 5.39 31.35 -33.35
N ASN A 34 5.88 30.37 -32.60
CA ASN A 34 5.61 30.20 -31.17
C ASN A 34 6.89 30.28 -30.35
N PHE A 35 6.82 30.93 -29.19
CA PHE A 35 7.97 31.11 -28.29
C PHE A 35 7.52 31.08 -26.83
N CYS A 36 8.44 30.89 -25.88
CA CYS A 36 8.13 31.13 -24.48
C CYS A 36 7.75 32.60 -24.27
N HIS A 37 6.70 32.87 -23.49
CA HIS A 37 6.27 34.23 -23.15
C HIS A 37 7.43 35.11 -22.66
N GLY A 38 8.23 34.59 -21.71
CA GLY A 38 9.39 35.32 -21.18
C GLY A 38 10.48 35.61 -22.21
N CYS A 39 10.78 34.63 -23.08
CA CYS A 39 11.83 34.76 -24.10
C CYS A 39 11.48 35.82 -25.14
N ILE A 40 10.27 35.78 -25.68
CA ILE A 40 9.86 36.74 -26.71
C ILE A 40 9.65 38.14 -26.11
N THR A 41 9.17 38.24 -24.87
CA THR A 41 9.00 39.52 -24.17
C THR A 41 10.34 40.22 -23.99
N LYS A 42 11.39 39.48 -23.61
CA LYS A 42 12.75 40.00 -23.48
C LYS A 42 13.32 40.43 -24.83
N HIS A 43 13.18 39.60 -25.87
CA HIS A 43 13.60 39.94 -27.24
C HIS A 43 12.94 41.21 -27.77
N CYS A 44 11.67 41.45 -27.43
CA CYS A 44 10.97 42.68 -27.77
C CYS A 44 11.51 43.89 -26.99
N GLN A 45 11.81 43.72 -25.69
CA GLN A 45 12.31 44.81 -24.83
C GLN A 45 13.68 45.33 -25.26
N GLU A 46 14.57 44.45 -25.73
CA GLU A 46 15.92 44.83 -26.14
C GLU A 46 15.96 45.60 -27.47
N LYS A 47 14.89 45.57 -28.28
CA LYS A 47 14.89 46.08 -29.66
C LYS A 47 13.86 47.17 -29.97
N CYS A 48 12.93 47.48 -29.06
CA CYS A 48 11.88 48.46 -29.31
C CYS A 48 12.25 49.84 -28.74
N LEU A 49 12.27 50.87 -29.59
CA LEU A 49 12.57 52.26 -29.22
C LEU A 49 11.37 53.00 -28.59
N TRP A 50 10.15 52.47 -28.72
CA TRP A 50 8.91 52.99 -28.12
C TRP A 50 7.88 51.87 -27.90
N ASN A 51 6.82 52.14 -27.12
CA ASN A 51 5.75 51.18 -26.86
C ASN A 51 5.09 50.71 -28.18
N ASP A 52 5.16 49.39 -28.42
CA ASP A 52 4.59 48.66 -29.56
C ASP A 52 5.23 48.89 -30.95
N ALA A 53 6.52 49.23 -30.98
CA ALA A 53 7.30 49.18 -32.22
C ALA A 53 7.33 47.75 -32.82
N PRO A 54 7.28 47.57 -34.16
CA PRO A 54 7.44 46.27 -34.78
C PRO A 54 8.84 45.69 -34.50
N PHE A 55 8.90 44.44 -34.06
CA PHE A 55 10.14 43.69 -33.89
C PHE A 55 10.26 42.60 -34.95
N SER A 56 11.49 42.16 -35.23
CA SER A 56 11.72 41.04 -36.15
C SER A 56 11.56 39.70 -35.43
N CYS A 57 10.69 38.83 -35.96
CA CYS A 57 10.53 37.46 -35.48
C CYS A 57 11.88 36.73 -35.44
N PRO A 58 12.27 36.10 -34.32
CA PRO A 58 13.53 35.38 -34.21
C PRO A 58 13.71 34.25 -35.23
N GLN A 59 12.62 33.64 -35.68
CA GLN A 59 12.64 32.46 -36.56
C GLN A 59 12.62 32.82 -38.05
N CYS A 60 11.68 33.68 -38.48
CA CYS A 60 11.52 34.02 -39.90
C CYS A 60 11.80 35.49 -40.25
N ARG A 61 12.14 36.32 -39.26
CA ARG A 61 12.43 37.76 -39.40
C ARG A 61 11.26 38.64 -39.86
N ALA A 62 10.06 38.08 -40.03
CA ALA A 62 8.85 38.85 -40.31
C ALA A 62 8.57 39.91 -39.22
N PRO A 63 8.03 41.09 -39.58
CA PRO A 63 7.68 42.12 -38.62
C PRO A 63 6.48 41.68 -37.76
N CYS A 64 6.63 41.72 -36.44
CA CYS A 64 5.62 41.34 -35.45
C CYS A 64 5.44 42.46 -34.42
N ARG A 65 4.28 42.54 -33.76
CA ARG A 65 4.01 43.54 -32.71
C ARG A 65 3.96 42.91 -31.32
N ARG A 66 4.17 43.70 -30.27
CA ARG A 66 4.07 43.20 -28.89
C ARG A 66 2.61 43.04 -28.47
N SER A 67 1.73 43.90 -28.95
CA SER A 67 0.28 43.84 -28.72
C SER A 67 -0.40 42.61 -29.35
N SER A 68 0.25 41.95 -30.30
CA SER A 68 -0.26 40.76 -30.98
C SER A 68 0.21 39.44 -30.37
N LEU A 69 0.99 39.45 -29.29
CA LEU A 69 1.32 38.23 -28.55
C LEU A 69 0.03 37.58 -28.04
N ARG A 70 -0.20 36.33 -28.43
CA ARG A 70 -1.38 35.55 -28.03
C ARG A 70 -0.94 34.30 -27.28
N PRO A 71 -1.31 34.12 -26.00
CA PRO A 71 -1.10 32.87 -25.28
C PRO A 71 -1.74 31.69 -26.00
N ASN A 72 -0.96 30.62 -26.21
CA ASN A 72 -1.41 29.43 -26.91
C ASN A 72 -1.56 28.26 -25.92
N ARG A 73 -2.74 28.19 -25.27
CA ARG A 73 -3.02 27.15 -24.27
C ARG A 73 -3.04 25.73 -24.84
N GLN A 74 -3.45 25.58 -26.11
CA GLN A 74 -3.48 24.27 -26.76
C GLN A 74 -2.06 23.75 -26.98
N LEU A 75 -1.16 24.62 -27.46
CA LEU A 75 0.26 24.27 -27.58
C LEU A 75 0.88 23.99 -26.21
N ALA A 76 0.50 24.72 -25.15
CA ALA A 76 0.96 24.42 -23.79
C ALA A 76 0.59 22.99 -23.36
N ASN A 77 -0.66 22.56 -23.59
CA ASN A 77 -1.11 21.20 -23.28
C ASN A 77 -0.38 20.14 -24.12
N ILE A 78 -0.09 20.44 -25.40
CA ILE A 78 0.67 19.54 -26.29
C ILE A 78 2.12 19.41 -25.80
N VAL A 79 2.78 20.53 -25.48
CA VAL A 79 4.14 20.55 -24.93
C VAL A 79 4.19 19.78 -23.61
N GLU A 80 3.18 19.93 -22.75
CA GLU A 80 3.07 19.18 -21.51
C GLU A 80 2.87 17.67 -21.76
N SER A 81 2.04 17.30 -22.73
CA SER A 81 1.87 15.90 -23.14
C SER A 81 3.18 15.31 -23.69
N ILE A 82 3.94 16.07 -24.46
CA ILE A 82 5.28 15.68 -24.96
C ILE A 82 6.28 15.55 -23.79
N ARG A 83 6.24 16.45 -22.81
CA ARG A 83 7.05 16.35 -21.58
C ARG A 83 6.67 15.12 -20.75
N GLN A 84 5.38 14.78 -20.68
CA GLN A 84 4.90 13.59 -19.98
C GLN A 84 5.31 12.29 -20.69
N LEU A 85 5.39 12.30 -22.03
CA LEU A 85 6.02 11.20 -22.79
C LEU A 85 7.53 11.05 -22.49
N ARG A 86 8.18 12.06 -21.90
CA ARG A 86 9.56 12.02 -21.37
C ARG A 86 9.67 11.72 -19.86
N LEU A 87 8.56 11.57 -19.13
CA LEU A 87 8.58 11.22 -17.69
C LEU A 87 8.97 9.76 -17.41
N GLY A 88 9.34 9.00 -18.44
CA GLY A 88 10.24 7.85 -18.31
C GLY A 88 11.70 8.31 -18.48
N GLY A 89 12.21 9.09 -17.53
CA GLY A 89 13.63 9.41 -17.33
C GLY A 89 14.46 9.81 -18.56
N GLY A 90 14.43 11.10 -18.93
CA GLY A 90 15.59 11.94 -19.35
C GLY A 90 16.57 11.48 -20.45
N HIS A 91 16.40 10.31 -21.04
CA HIS A 91 17.29 9.71 -22.01
C HIS A 91 16.44 9.07 -23.11
N ASP A 92 16.82 9.28 -24.37
CA ASP A 92 16.11 8.75 -25.55
C ASP A 92 16.45 7.27 -25.79
N GLU A 93 16.38 6.46 -24.73
CA GLU A 93 16.64 5.03 -24.75
C GLU A 93 15.48 4.26 -24.11
N ARG A 94 15.21 3.06 -24.65
CA ARG A 94 14.21 2.16 -24.06
C ARG A 94 14.61 1.83 -22.62
N LEU A 95 13.66 2.02 -21.70
CA LEU A 95 13.77 1.51 -20.34
C LEU A 95 13.93 -0.01 -20.41
N LYS A 96 15.08 -0.50 -19.97
CA LYS A 96 15.47 -1.91 -20.02
C LYS A 96 15.86 -2.44 -18.65
N LEU A 97 16.08 -1.55 -17.70
CA LEU A 97 16.51 -1.89 -16.35
C LEU A 97 15.43 -1.46 -15.37
N PHE A 98 15.37 -2.12 -14.23
CA PHE A 98 14.57 -1.76 -13.08
C PHE A 98 15.49 -1.45 -11.91
N CYS A 99 15.30 -0.29 -11.27
CA CYS A 99 16.01 0.07 -10.06
C CYS A 99 15.28 -0.46 -8.83
N GLU A 100 15.96 -1.26 -8.02
CA GLU A 100 15.41 -1.82 -6.78
C GLU A 100 15.12 -0.74 -5.74
N VAL A 101 15.97 0.28 -5.65
CA VAL A 101 15.92 1.29 -4.59
C VAL A 101 14.84 2.35 -4.86
N ASP A 102 14.80 2.89 -6.08
CA ASP A 102 13.85 3.95 -6.45
C ASP A 102 12.54 3.40 -7.03
N GLU A 103 12.46 2.08 -7.19
CA GLU A 103 11.27 1.34 -7.61
C GLU A 103 10.72 1.75 -8.99
N GLU A 104 11.61 2.08 -9.92
CA GLU A 104 11.26 2.56 -11.25
C GLU A 104 12.04 1.89 -12.38
N ALA A 105 11.45 1.89 -13.58
CA ALA A 105 12.12 1.44 -14.78
C ALA A 105 13.06 2.55 -15.28
N ILE A 106 14.33 2.21 -15.48
CA ILE A 106 15.39 3.12 -15.88
C ILE A 106 16.07 2.63 -17.17
N CYS A 107 16.70 3.53 -17.92
CA CYS A 107 17.56 3.17 -19.05
C CYS A 107 18.99 2.83 -18.59
N VAL A 108 19.83 2.34 -19.50
CA VAL A 108 21.23 2.02 -19.18
C VAL A 108 22.06 3.28 -18.89
N VAL A 109 21.64 4.45 -19.38
CA VAL A 109 22.29 5.72 -19.04
C VAL A 109 21.94 6.17 -17.62
N CYS A 110 20.67 6.06 -17.21
CA CYS A 110 20.24 6.35 -15.84
C CYS A 110 21.01 5.51 -14.82
N ARG A 111 21.29 4.23 -15.12
CA ARG A 111 22.11 3.37 -14.26
C ARG A 111 23.47 3.99 -13.94
N GLU A 112 24.11 4.61 -14.93
CA GLU A 112 25.44 5.21 -14.78
C GLU A 112 25.38 6.62 -14.15
N SER A 113 24.19 7.19 -13.99
CA SER A 113 24.01 8.47 -13.32
C SER A 113 24.41 8.39 -11.84
N GLN A 114 24.84 9.51 -11.26
CA GLN A 114 25.16 9.59 -9.83
C GLN A 114 23.99 9.15 -8.93
N HIS A 115 22.76 9.24 -9.43
CA HIS A 115 21.56 8.88 -8.68
C HIS A 115 21.39 7.36 -8.53
N HIS A 116 21.62 6.57 -9.59
CA HIS A 116 21.40 5.12 -9.57
C HIS A 116 22.69 4.27 -9.60
N ARG A 117 23.87 4.89 -9.69
CA ARG A 117 25.15 4.17 -9.82
C ARG A 117 25.45 3.19 -8.67
N SER A 118 24.97 3.51 -7.46
CA SER A 118 25.07 2.66 -6.28
C SER A 118 23.85 1.78 -6.04
N HIS A 119 22.80 1.91 -6.87
CA HIS A 119 21.57 1.14 -6.70
C HIS A 119 21.69 -0.19 -7.42
N THR A 120 21.09 -1.20 -6.83
CA THR A 120 20.94 -2.49 -7.48
C THR A 120 19.93 -2.37 -8.61
N VAL A 121 20.31 -2.83 -9.80
CA VAL A 121 19.46 -2.77 -10.99
C VAL A 121 19.44 -4.12 -11.69
N TYR A 122 18.30 -4.46 -12.30
CA TYR A 122 18.09 -5.71 -13.02
C TYR A 122 17.47 -5.45 -14.38
N PRO A 123 17.72 -6.30 -15.40
CA PRO A 123 16.91 -6.29 -16.61
C PRO A 123 15.43 -6.41 -16.28
N ILE A 124 14.58 -5.65 -16.97
CA ILE A 124 13.13 -5.67 -16.75
C ILE A 124 12.56 -7.06 -17.02
N GLU A 125 13.12 -7.80 -17.99
CA GLU A 125 12.72 -9.16 -18.30
C GLU A 125 13.05 -10.12 -17.13
N GLU A 126 14.21 -9.98 -16.50
CA GLU A 126 14.59 -10.78 -15.33
C GLU A 126 13.73 -10.42 -14.11
N ALA A 127 13.47 -9.13 -13.90
CA ALA A 127 12.56 -8.67 -12.86
C ALA A 127 11.14 -9.22 -13.08
N ALA A 128 10.63 -9.15 -14.32
CA ALA A 128 9.33 -9.70 -14.71
C ALA A 128 9.28 -11.23 -14.57
N GLN A 129 10.34 -11.94 -14.91
CA GLN A 129 10.40 -13.39 -14.76
C GLN A 129 10.37 -13.80 -13.29
N LYS A 130 11.14 -13.13 -12.43
CA LYS A 130 11.05 -13.32 -10.98
C LYS A 130 9.64 -13.07 -10.46
N VAL A 131 8.94 -12.08 -11.01
CA VAL A 131 7.51 -11.82 -10.74
C VAL A 131 6.64 -13.00 -11.08
N LEU A 132 6.76 -13.51 -12.29
CA LEU A 132 5.94 -14.63 -12.76
C LEU A 132 6.22 -15.91 -11.98
N GLU A 133 7.50 -16.19 -11.66
CA GLU A 133 7.88 -17.37 -10.88
C GLU A 133 7.37 -17.31 -9.45
N HIS A 134 7.48 -16.14 -8.78
CA HIS A 134 6.96 -15.98 -7.43
C HIS A 134 5.44 -16.07 -7.37
N LEU A 135 4.73 -15.38 -8.28
CA LEU A 135 3.28 -15.48 -8.38
C LEU A 135 2.83 -16.93 -8.63
N SER A 136 3.56 -17.66 -9.48
CA SER A 136 3.28 -19.07 -9.73
C SER A 136 3.48 -19.91 -8.46
N LYS A 137 4.56 -19.67 -7.71
CA LYS A 137 4.83 -20.34 -6.44
C LYS A 137 3.79 -20.00 -5.37
N GLU A 138 3.40 -18.74 -5.23
CA GLU A 138 2.36 -18.32 -4.27
C GLU A 138 1.01 -18.95 -4.59
N VAL A 139 0.62 -19.01 -5.87
CA VAL A 139 -0.60 -19.70 -6.30
C VAL A 139 -0.53 -21.19 -5.98
N GLU A 140 0.62 -21.82 -6.14
CA GLU A 140 0.80 -23.24 -5.82
C GLU A 140 0.84 -23.53 -4.32
N ASP A 141 1.52 -22.68 -3.55
CA ASP A 141 1.53 -22.73 -2.09
C ASP A 141 0.11 -22.49 -1.55
N MET A 142 -0.66 -21.54 -2.10
CA MET A 142 -2.06 -21.32 -1.75
C MET A 142 -2.92 -22.57 -1.98
N LYS A 143 -2.74 -23.26 -3.12
CA LYS A 143 -3.45 -24.53 -3.42
C LYS A 143 -3.08 -25.65 -2.45
N LYS A 144 -1.80 -25.82 -2.13
CA LYS A 144 -1.33 -26.80 -1.12
C LYS A 144 -1.88 -26.48 0.26
N CYS A 145 -2.01 -25.21 0.56
CA CYS A 145 -2.45 -24.75 1.86
C CYS A 145 -3.96 -24.84 2.03
N GLU A 146 -4.72 -24.66 0.95
CA GLU A 146 -6.13 -24.98 0.90
C GLU A 146 -6.37 -26.47 1.18
N SER A 147 -5.55 -27.38 0.64
CA SER A 147 -5.70 -28.82 0.90
C SER A 147 -5.34 -29.19 2.35
N VAL A 148 -4.27 -28.62 2.91
CA VAL A 148 -3.89 -28.82 4.33
C VAL A 148 -4.93 -28.25 5.28
N ALA A 149 -5.50 -27.06 4.98
CA ALA A 149 -6.57 -26.47 5.77
C ALA A 149 -7.83 -27.36 5.76
N LYS A 150 -8.22 -27.89 4.59
CA LYS A 150 -9.32 -28.86 4.47
C LYS A 150 -9.06 -30.12 5.30
N MET A 151 -7.82 -30.63 5.30
CA MET A 151 -7.44 -31.83 6.05
C MET A 151 -7.46 -31.60 7.57
N LYS A 152 -6.92 -30.47 8.06
CA LYS A 152 -6.93 -30.10 9.49
C LYS A 152 -8.34 -29.81 10.01
N ILE A 153 -9.20 -29.19 9.19
CA ILE A 153 -10.63 -29.03 9.52
C ILE A 153 -11.31 -30.40 9.67
N GLN A 154 -10.94 -31.37 8.83
CA GLN A 154 -11.47 -32.73 8.91
C GLN A 154 -10.95 -33.49 10.15
N GLU A 155 -9.68 -33.32 10.53
CA GLU A 155 -9.11 -33.89 11.76
C GLU A 155 -9.77 -33.30 13.02
N CYS A 156 -10.00 -31.98 13.07
CA CYS A 156 -10.78 -31.36 14.14
C CYS A 156 -12.23 -31.89 14.19
N LYS A 157 -12.86 -32.15 13.04
CA LYS A 157 -14.19 -32.79 12.96
C LYS A 157 -14.19 -34.24 13.45
N ALA A 158 -13.12 -35.00 13.22
CA ALA A 158 -12.99 -36.37 13.67
C ALA A 158 -12.72 -36.45 15.19
N GLY A 159 -11.95 -35.52 15.75
CA GLY A 159 -11.75 -35.41 17.20
C GLY A 159 -13.05 -35.15 17.97
N LEU A 160 -13.96 -34.35 17.40
CA LEU A 160 -15.28 -34.08 17.97
C LEU A 160 -16.22 -35.30 18.03
N GLN A 161 -15.98 -36.34 17.22
CA GLN A 161 -16.80 -37.57 17.26
C GLN A 161 -16.40 -38.52 18.41
N LEU A 162 -15.19 -38.38 18.96
CA LEU A 162 -14.72 -39.22 20.08
C LEU A 162 -15.11 -38.65 21.45
N GLU A 163 -15.32 -37.33 21.55
CA GLU A 163 -15.73 -36.67 22.81
C GLU A 163 -17.25 -36.55 22.98
N HIS A 164 -18.03 -36.83 21.93
CA HIS A 164 -19.50 -36.82 22.00
C HIS A 164 -20.11 -38.03 22.75
N SER A 165 -19.29 -38.82 23.46
CA SER A 165 -19.76 -39.92 24.31
C SER A 165 -19.56 -39.67 25.82
N SER A 166 -19.10 -38.50 26.28
CA SER A 166 -19.04 -38.24 27.72
C SER A 166 -19.18 -36.76 28.10
N MET A 167 -20.19 -36.52 28.95
CA MET A 167 -20.42 -35.37 29.84
C MET A 167 -21.13 -34.11 29.32
N LEU A 168 -22.46 -34.13 29.52
CA LEU A 168 -23.23 -33.28 30.45
C LEU A 168 -22.91 -31.78 30.53
N VAL A 169 -23.95 -31.03 30.16
CA VAL A 169 -24.32 -29.65 30.54
C VAL A 169 -23.66 -29.17 31.84
N ALA A 170 -22.82 -28.14 31.73
CA ALA A 170 -22.38 -27.33 32.87
C ALA A 170 -22.74 -25.86 32.60
N ASP A 171 -23.77 -25.46 33.32
CA ASP A 171 -24.07 -24.15 33.92
C ASP A 171 -23.64 -22.86 33.21
N THR A 172 -24.64 -22.05 32.88
CA THR A 172 -24.49 -20.67 32.44
C THR A 172 -24.34 -19.78 33.67
N GLN A 173 -23.11 -19.34 33.96
CA GLN A 173 -22.88 -18.25 34.91
C GLN A 173 -22.94 -16.88 34.20
N PRO A 174 -23.41 -15.83 34.89
CA PRO A 174 -23.86 -14.60 34.25
C PRO A 174 -22.70 -13.75 33.76
N ALA A 175 -23.02 -12.91 32.77
CA ALA A 175 -22.17 -11.89 32.19
C ALA A 175 -21.33 -11.15 33.24
N HIS A 176 -20.00 -11.26 33.13
CA HIS A 176 -19.11 -10.28 33.74
C HIS A 176 -19.36 -8.94 33.06
N GLU A 177 -20.24 -8.13 33.65
CA GLU A 177 -20.33 -6.70 33.38
C GLU A 177 -19.01 -6.08 33.83
N VAL A 178 -18.03 -6.02 32.93
CA VAL A 178 -16.76 -5.35 33.20
C VAL A 178 -17.03 -3.85 33.23
N ARG A 179 -17.27 -3.36 34.44
CA ARG A 179 -17.14 -1.96 34.78
C ARG A 179 -15.75 -1.47 34.36
N LEU A 180 -15.69 -0.68 33.28
CA LEU A 180 -14.53 0.12 32.86
C LEU A 180 -13.99 1.08 33.95
N SER A 181 -14.55 1.07 35.17
CA SER A 181 -14.16 1.89 36.31
C SER A 181 -13.04 1.30 37.18
N PHE A 182 -12.40 0.19 36.80
CA PHE A 182 -11.40 -0.50 37.61
C PHE A 182 -9.99 -0.52 37.01
N LEU A 183 -9.46 0.55 36.40
CA LEU A 183 -8.05 0.48 35.94
C LEU A 183 -7.22 1.75 36.21
N PRO A 184 -6.81 2.00 37.48
CA PRO A 184 -5.75 2.96 37.80
C PRO A 184 -4.36 2.56 37.29
N SER A 185 -4.22 1.38 36.67
CA SER A 185 -2.95 0.75 36.31
C SER A 185 -2.87 0.29 34.86
N LEU A 186 -3.76 0.76 33.99
CA LEU A 186 -3.62 0.58 32.55
C LEU A 186 -2.58 1.55 32.03
N THR A 187 -1.59 1.06 31.29
CA THR A 187 -0.78 1.93 30.43
C THR A 187 -1.43 1.99 29.06
N PRO A 188 -2.09 3.11 28.69
CA PRO A 188 -2.51 3.31 27.30
C PRO A 188 -1.27 3.34 26.42
N VAL A 189 -1.28 2.55 25.35
CA VAL A 189 -0.14 2.44 24.43
C VAL A 189 -0.49 3.10 23.13
N ASP A 190 0.37 4.04 22.72
CA ASP A 190 0.26 4.66 21.41
C ASP A 190 0.93 3.76 20.34
N VAL A 191 0.14 2.87 19.74
CA VAL A 191 0.65 1.88 18.76
C VAL A 191 0.90 2.55 17.41
N THR A 192 2.05 2.28 16.79
CA THR A 192 2.43 2.74 15.44
C THR A 192 2.75 1.54 14.55
N LEU A 193 2.42 1.63 13.27
CA LEU A 193 2.62 0.55 12.29
C LEU A 193 4.08 0.52 11.82
N ASP A 194 4.63 -0.68 11.67
CA ASP A 194 6.01 -0.93 11.24
C ASP A 194 6.08 -1.18 9.72
N PRO A 195 6.60 -0.22 8.93
CA PRO A 195 6.69 -0.36 7.48
C PRO A 195 7.57 -1.52 7.02
N GLU A 196 8.57 -1.94 7.81
CA GLU A 196 9.44 -3.05 7.44
C GLU A 196 8.70 -4.40 7.43
N THR A 197 7.63 -4.50 8.22
CA THR A 197 6.82 -5.71 8.35
C THR A 197 5.62 -5.74 7.40
N ALA A 198 5.21 -4.58 6.88
CA ALA A 198 3.99 -4.43 6.11
C ALA A 198 4.04 -5.20 4.80
N HIS A 199 3.02 -6.02 4.52
CA HIS A 199 2.87 -6.67 3.24
C HIS A 199 2.85 -5.66 2.05
N PRO A 200 3.41 -5.98 0.87
CA PRO A 200 3.52 -5.02 -0.25
C PRO A 200 2.19 -4.43 -0.76
N ASP A 201 1.09 -5.17 -0.65
CA ASP A 201 -0.28 -4.68 -0.98
C ASP A 201 -0.80 -3.58 -0.03
N LEU A 202 -0.13 -3.34 1.09
CA LEU A 202 -0.55 -2.39 2.12
C LEU A 202 0.11 -1.02 1.91
N ILE A 203 -0.70 0.02 2.07
CA ILE A 203 -0.24 1.41 2.10
C ILE A 203 -0.48 1.93 3.52
N LEU A 204 0.59 2.41 4.13
CA LEU A 204 0.56 3.08 5.43
C LEU A 204 0.37 4.59 5.24
N SER A 205 -0.31 5.25 6.16
CA SER A 205 -0.31 6.71 6.26
C SER A 205 1.05 7.22 6.73
N GLU A 206 1.36 8.50 6.46
CA GLU A 206 2.62 9.14 6.84
C GLU A 206 2.86 9.15 8.36
N ASP A 207 1.79 9.22 9.16
CA ASP A 207 1.84 9.14 10.62
C ASP A 207 1.97 7.69 11.16
N HIS A 208 1.94 6.70 10.27
CA HIS A 208 1.97 5.27 10.58
C HIS A 208 0.84 4.82 11.54
N LYS A 209 -0.31 5.51 11.54
CA LYS A 209 -1.49 5.15 12.34
C LYS A 209 -2.60 4.47 11.56
N SER A 210 -2.58 4.61 10.23
CA SER A 210 -3.59 4.05 9.35
C SER A 210 -2.97 3.12 8.33
N VAL A 211 -3.70 2.06 8.02
CA VAL A 211 -3.36 1.12 6.95
C VAL A 211 -4.57 0.89 6.07
N ARG A 212 -4.31 0.86 4.76
CA ARG A 212 -5.31 0.49 3.75
C ARG A 212 -4.67 -0.42 2.72
N ARG A 213 -5.51 -1.23 2.07
CA ARG A 213 -5.10 -2.00 0.90
C ARG A 213 -5.06 -1.09 -0.32
N GLY A 214 -4.07 -1.26 -1.19
CA GLY A 214 -3.98 -0.48 -2.43
C GLY A 214 -2.59 -0.42 -3.08
N GLY A 215 -1.61 -1.16 -2.58
CA GLY A 215 -0.29 -1.23 -3.19
C GLY A 215 -0.35 -1.90 -4.56
N ARG A 216 0.20 -1.25 -5.60
CA ARG A 216 0.45 -1.84 -6.91
C ARG A 216 1.95 -1.84 -7.16
N LYS A 217 2.68 -2.59 -6.36
CA LYS A 217 4.13 -2.74 -6.54
C LYS A 217 4.51 -4.19 -6.31
N LEU A 218 4.13 -5.04 -7.27
CA LEU A 218 4.65 -6.41 -7.39
C LEU A 218 6.17 -6.40 -7.17
N LEU A 219 6.88 -5.41 -7.70
CA LEU A 219 8.33 -5.33 -7.59
C LEU A 219 8.89 -5.33 -6.15
N LEU A 220 8.15 -4.78 -5.18
CA LEU A 220 8.53 -4.79 -3.76
C LEU A 220 8.49 -6.18 -3.13
N SER A 221 7.72 -7.13 -3.69
CA SER A 221 7.70 -8.51 -3.19
C SER A 221 8.94 -9.32 -3.61
N PHE A 222 9.75 -8.87 -4.58
CA PHE A 222 11.00 -9.55 -4.97
C PHE A 222 12.19 -9.17 -4.10
N PHE A 223 12.17 -7.97 -3.54
CA PHE A 223 13.20 -7.45 -2.64
C PHE A 223 12.79 -7.66 -1.18
N ASP A 224 12.18 -8.84 -0.96
CA ASP A 224 11.57 -9.26 0.29
C ASP A 224 12.61 -9.27 1.41
N ASN A 225 12.42 -8.39 2.39
CA ASN A 225 13.19 -8.47 3.62
C ASN A 225 12.63 -9.64 4.47
N THR A 226 13.49 -10.26 5.28
CA THR A 226 13.07 -11.43 6.10
C THR A 226 12.00 -11.11 7.15
N ARG A 227 11.76 -9.83 7.42
CA ARG A 227 10.81 -9.33 8.45
C ARG A 227 9.39 -9.15 7.92
N ARG A 228 9.20 -9.06 6.61
CA ARG A 228 7.92 -8.79 5.94
C ARG A 228 7.04 -10.03 5.85
N PHE A 229 5.73 -9.84 5.95
CA PHE A 229 4.75 -10.86 5.59
C PHE A 229 4.63 -10.92 4.07
N ASN A 230 4.86 -12.10 3.47
CA ASN A 230 4.82 -12.24 2.00
C ASN A 230 3.49 -12.80 1.48
N SER A 231 2.81 -13.65 2.26
CA SER A 231 1.62 -14.38 1.81
C SER A 231 0.29 -13.76 2.23
N ALA A 232 0.29 -13.00 3.33
CA ALA A 232 -0.91 -12.44 3.93
C ALA A 232 -0.75 -10.92 4.08
N PRO A 233 -1.78 -10.12 3.72
CA PRO A 233 -1.80 -8.66 3.88
C PRO A 233 -1.82 -8.25 5.36
N VAL A 234 -0.69 -8.40 6.03
CA VAL A 234 -0.46 -8.17 7.45
C VAL A 234 0.58 -7.08 7.64
N VAL A 235 0.43 -6.29 8.71
CA VAL A 235 1.44 -5.37 9.24
C VAL A 235 1.46 -5.48 10.77
N LEU A 236 2.64 -5.34 11.38
CA LEU A 236 2.80 -5.35 12.83
C LEU A 236 2.95 -3.94 13.39
N GLY A 237 2.63 -3.77 14.67
CA GLY A 237 2.95 -2.54 15.41
C GLY A 237 4.42 -2.53 15.85
N VAL A 238 5.09 -1.37 15.87
CA VAL A 238 6.51 -1.21 16.29
C VAL A 238 6.75 -1.64 17.74
N GLN A 239 5.73 -1.57 18.59
CA GLN A 239 5.82 -1.86 20.02
C GLN A 239 5.98 -3.36 20.30
N PHE A 240 6.74 -3.66 21.36
CA PHE A 240 6.97 -5.01 21.86
C PHE A 240 6.52 -5.10 23.32
N PHE A 241 5.78 -6.15 23.66
CA PHE A 241 5.33 -6.42 25.01
C PHE A 241 5.94 -7.73 25.52
N PHE A 242 6.43 -7.71 26.76
CA PHE A 242 7.03 -8.86 27.44
C PHE A 242 6.71 -8.90 28.94
N SER A 243 5.89 -7.95 29.42
CA SER A 243 5.37 -7.83 30.79
C SER A 243 4.31 -6.72 30.83
N GLY A 244 3.52 -6.69 31.89
CA GLY A 244 2.57 -5.65 32.21
C GLY A 244 1.23 -5.73 31.49
N ARG A 245 0.43 -4.69 31.73
CA ARG A 245 -0.94 -4.55 31.22
C ARG A 245 -1.04 -3.39 30.23
N HIS A 246 -1.43 -3.70 29.00
CA HIS A 246 -1.41 -2.76 27.88
C HIS A 246 -2.78 -2.68 27.23
N TYR A 247 -3.17 -1.48 26.81
CA TYR A 247 -4.43 -1.26 26.11
C TYR A 247 -4.26 -0.28 24.94
N TRP A 248 -4.91 -0.59 23.83
CA TRP A 248 -5.05 0.33 22.70
C TRP A 248 -6.36 0.07 21.96
N GLU A 249 -6.76 1.03 21.14
CA GLU A 249 -8.00 1.02 20.39
C GLU A 249 -7.74 1.07 18.88
N VAL A 250 -8.56 0.38 18.10
CA VAL A 250 -8.46 0.34 16.65
C VAL A 250 -9.81 0.69 16.02
N HIS A 251 -9.82 1.75 15.24
CA HIS A 251 -10.99 2.18 14.48
C HIS A 251 -11.14 1.34 13.21
N VAL A 252 -12.11 0.42 13.21
CA VAL A 252 -12.42 -0.45 12.07
C VAL A 252 -13.51 0.14 11.16
N GLY A 253 -14.31 1.07 11.68
CA GLY A 253 -15.41 1.70 10.95
C GLY A 253 -16.41 0.68 10.40
N ASP A 254 -16.88 0.90 9.17
CA ASP A 254 -17.84 0.01 8.50
C ASP A 254 -17.15 -1.02 7.58
N LYS A 255 -15.84 -1.27 7.76
CA LYS A 255 -15.09 -2.21 6.90
C LYS A 255 -15.68 -3.63 6.97
N PRO A 256 -15.90 -4.31 5.83
CA PRO A 256 -16.57 -5.60 5.79
C PRO A 256 -15.70 -6.75 6.30
N GLU A 257 -14.38 -6.56 6.31
CA GLU A 257 -13.43 -7.58 6.73
C GLU A 257 -12.17 -6.94 7.36
N TRP A 258 -11.63 -7.58 8.38
CA TRP A 258 -10.42 -7.18 9.10
C TRP A 258 -10.00 -8.29 10.07
N GLY A 259 -8.75 -8.28 10.51
CA GLY A 259 -8.25 -9.11 11.61
C GLY A 259 -7.34 -8.28 12.52
N LEU A 260 -7.51 -8.44 13.82
CA LEU A 260 -6.79 -7.68 14.84
C LEU A 260 -6.33 -8.60 15.96
N GLY A 261 -5.17 -8.31 16.55
CA GLY A 261 -4.73 -9.00 17.74
C GLY A 261 -3.25 -8.88 18.01
N LEU A 262 -2.63 -9.97 18.46
CA LEU A 262 -1.19 -10.04 18.74
C LEU A 262 -0.54 -11.26 18.10
N CYS A 263 0.75 -11.17 17.85
CA CYS A 263 1.58 -12.32 17.51
C CYS A 263 2.89 -12.35 18.30
N LYS A 264 3.49 -13.55 18.42
CA LYS A 264 4.87 -13.70 18.89
C LYS A 264 5.82 -13.10 17.85
N GLU A 265 6.87 -12.41 18.29
CA GLU A 265 7.90 -11.87 17.39
C GLU A 265 8.57 -12.97 16.54
N ALA A 266 8.77 -14.13 17.16
CA ALA A 266 9.37 -15.31 16.53
C ALA A 266 8.38 -16.13 15.66
N ALA A 267 7.11 -15.69 15.54
CA ALA A 267 6.14 -16.40 14.72
C ALA A 267 6.55 -16.37 13.22
N SER A 268 6.32 -17.48 12.51
CA SER A 268 6.67 -17.57 11.09
C SER A 268 5.84 -16.60 10.27
N ARG A 269 6.51 -15.81 9.42
CA ARG A 269 5.91 -14.78 8.56
C ARG A 269 5.88 -15.14 7.08
N LYS A 270 6.39 -16.33 6.73
CA LYS A 270 6.59 -16.76 5.34
C LYS A 270 5.75 -18.00 5.03
N GLY A 271 5.26 -18.07 3.79
CA GLY A 271 4.37 -19.15 3.34
C GLY A 271 2.97 -19.02 3.93
N ASN A 272 2.12 -20.04 3.83
CA ASN A 272 0.76 -19.92 4.36
C ASN A 272 0.74 -19.90 5.89
N ILE A 273 0.38 -18.74 6.42
CA ILE A 273 0.29 -18.51 7.85
C ILE A 273 -1.08 -19.00 8.31
N LEU A 274 -1.06 -20.04 9.13
CA LEU A 274 -2.24 -20.46 9.87
C LEU A 274 -2.28 -19.66 11.18
N PHE A 275 -3.16 -18.67 11.25
CA PHE A 275 -3.41 -17.91 12.46
C PHE A 275 -4.07 -18.80 13.52
N SER A 276 -3.32 -19.13 14.58
CA SER A 276 -3.82 -19.78 15.78
C SER A 276 -2.86 -19.59 16.95
N PRO A 277 -3.33 -19.72 18.22
CA PRO A 277 -2.46 -19.65 19.39
C PRO A 277 -1.27 -20.61 19.33
N ASN A 278 -1.49 -21.83 18.82
CA ASN A 278 -0.46 -22.85 18.64
C ASN A 278 0.70 -22.39 17.72
N ASN A 279 0.42 -21.46 16.80
CA ASN A 279 1.41 -20.87 15.90
C ASN A 279 1.90 -19.49 16.37
N GLY A 280 1.52 -19.07 17.58
CA GLY A 280 1.89 -17.78 18.16
C GLY A 280 1.07 -16.61 17.67
N TYR A 281 -0.19 -16.83 17.28
CA TYR A 281 -1.10 -15.80 16.78
C TYR A 281 -2.43 -15.82 17.56
N TRP A 282 -2.82 -14.69 18.14
CA TRP A 282 -4.10 -14.52 18.83
C TRP A 282 -4.87 -13.41 18.12
N VAL A 283 -5.80 -13.79 17.26
CA VAL A 283 -6.43 -12.88 16.30
C VAL A 283 -7.96 -13.02 16.37
N LEU A 284 -8.64 -11.89 16.51
CA LEU A 284 -10.07 -11.73 16.27
C LEU A 284 -10.27 -11.15 14.87
N ARG A 285 -11.14 -11.76 14.06
CA ARG A 285 -11.43 -11.30 12.70
C ARG A 285 -12.91 -11.11 12.43
N LEU A 286 -13.20 -10.24 11.48
CA LEU A 286 -14.46 -10.12 10.77
C LEU A 286 -14.28 -10.60 9.33
N GLN A 287 -15.19 -11.44 8.85
CA GLN A 287 -15.29 -11.85 7.45
C GLN A 287 -16.72 -11.70 6.92
N ASN A 288 -16.84 -11.57 5.59
CA ASN A 288 -18.11 -11.55 4.87
C ASN A 288 -19.13 -10.53 5.42
N GLY A 289 -18.66 -9.44 6.03
CA GLY A 289 -19.52 -8.38 6.56
C GLY A 289 -20.31 -8.74 7.83
N GLY A 290 -20.19 -9.94 8.41
CA GLY A 290 -20.97 -10.33 9.59
C GLY A 290 -20.45 -11.52 10.40
N ASN A 291 -19.45 -12.26 9.91
CA ASN A 291 -18.90 -13.42 10.61
C ASN A 291 -17.73 -12.99 11.50
N TYR A 292 -17.97 -12.91 12.81
CA TYR A 292 -16.93 -12.61 13.80
C TYR A 292 -16.35 -13.92 14.33
N GLU A 293 -15.03 -14.02 14.32
CA GLU A 293 -14.33 -15.25 14.65
C GLU A 293 -13.07 -14.96 15.46
N ALA A 294 -12.91 -15.66 16.59
CA ALA A 294 -11.65 -15.77 17.28
C ALA A 294 -10.91 -17.00 16.73
N LEU A 295 -9.70 -16.80 16.22
CA LEU A 295 -8.92 -17.81 15.50
C LEU A 295 -8.25 -18.82 16.45
N THR A 296 -9.06 -19.52 17.23
CA THR A 296 -8.67 -20.68 18.01
C THR A 296 -8.59 -21.95 17.14
N CYS A 297 -8.17 -23.06 17.72
CA CYS A 297 -8.16 -24.36 17.06
C CYS A 297 -8.97 -25.36 17.92
N PRO A 298 -10.24 -25.65 17.60
CA PRO A 298 -11.02 -25.16 16.44
C PRO A 298 -11.44 -23.69 16.56
N VAL A 299 -11.84 -23.07 15.44
CA VAL A 299 -12.25 -21.66 15.37
C VAL A 299 -13.48 -21.41 16.25
N SER A 300 -13.46 -20.34 17.04
CA SER A 300 -14.58 -19.91 17.86
C SER A 300 -15.38 -18.83 17.13
N HIS A 301 -16.65 -19.10 16.82
CA HIS A 301 -17.54 -18.12 16.20
C HIS A 301 -18.24 -17.26 17.26
N LEU A 302 -18.38 -15.97 16.98
CA LEU A 302 -19.02 -15.01 17.88
C LEU A 302 -20.31 -14.49 17.27
N THR A 303 -21.33 -14.33 18.12
CA THR A 303 -22.58 -13.65 17.77
C THR A 303 -22.60 -12.31 18.48
N LEU A 304 -22.60 -11.22 17.71
CA LEU A 304 -22.60 -9.86 18.26
C LEU A 304 -23.96 -9.19 18.00
N SER A 305 -24.54 -8.59 19.04
CA SER A 305 -25.79 -7.84 18.92
C SER A 305 -25.59 -6.49 18.24
N ILE A 306 -24.42 -5.87 18.41
CA ILE A 306 -24.07 -4.58 17.85
C ILE A 306 -22.77 -4.73 17.07
N ARG A 307 -22.74 -4.19 15.84
CA ARG A 307 -21.53 -4.15 15.02
C ARG A 307 -20.51 -3.17 15.64
N PRO A 308 -19.32 -3.63 16.05
CA PRO A 308 -18.28 -2.73 16.54
C PRO A 308 -17.71 -1.85 15.43
N ARG A 309 -17.58 -0.54 15.71
CA ARG A 309 -16.83 0.41 14.86
C ARG A 309 -15.43 0.72 15.40
N CYS A 310 -15.21 0.46 16.67
CA CYS A 310 -13.92 0.54 17.34
C CYS A 310 -13.74 -0.69 18.24
N ILE A 311 -12.57 -1.31 18.14
CA ILE A 311 -12.19 -2.50 18.92
C ILE A 311 -11.11 -2.10 19.91
N GLY A 312 -11.35 -2.36 21.19
CA GLY A 312 -10.36 -2.22 22.25
C GLY A 312 -9.64 -3.54 22.44
N ILE A 313 -8.31 -3.49 22.50
CA ILE A 313 -7.45 -4.67 22.69
C ILE A 313 -6.70 -4.49 23.99
N PHE A 314 -6.84 -5.46 24.88
CA PHE A 314 -6.21 -5.49 26.18
C PHE A 314 -5.30 -6.70 26.29
N LEU A 315 -4.06 -6.48 26.73
CA LEU A 315 -3.10 -7.52 27.07
C LEU A 315 -2.82 -7.45 28.57
N ASP A 316 -3.03 -8.55 29.28
CA ASP A 316 -2.45 -8.81 30.59
C ASP A 316 -1.40 -9.91 30.44
N TYR A 317 -0.12 -9.51 30.38
CA TYR A 317 0.95 -10.44 30.06
C TYR A 317 1.17 -11.47 31.17
N GLU A 318 1.10 -11.04 32.43
CA GLU A 318 1.29 -11.91 33.60
C GLU A 318 0.11 -12.87 33.82
N ALA A 319 -1.12 -12.41 33.58
CA ALA A 319 -2.31 -13.27 33.64
C ALA A 319 -2.43 -14.21 32.43
N GLY A 320 -1.72 -13.92 31.33
CA GLY A 320 -1.80 -14.71 30.11
C GLY A 320 -3.06 -14.41 29.29
N GLU A 321 -3.61 -13.21 29.39
CA GLU A 321 -4.89 -12.86 28.78
C GLU A 321 -4.75 -11.82 27.67
N ILE A 322 -5.43 -12.08 26.54
CA ILE A 322 -5.65 -11.10 25.47
C ILE A 322 -7.16 -10.95 25.28
N SER A 323 -7.69 -9.81 25.69
CA SER A 323 -9.12 -9.52 25.68
C SER A 323 -9.49 -8.48 24.63
N PHE A 324 -10.63 -8.69 23.98
CA PHE A 324 -11.19 -7.81 22.96
C PHE A 324 -12.52 -7.23 23.43
N TYR A 325 -12.72 -5.95 23.18
CA TYR A 325 -13.91 -5.22 23.59
C TYR A 325 -14.50 -4.45 22.41
N ASN A 326 -15.83 -4.39 22.34
CA ASN A 326 -16.52 -3.46 21.48
C ASN A 326 -16.58 -2.12 22.22
N VAL A 327 -15.79 -1.15 21.79
CA VAL A 327 -15.76 0.19 22.42
C VAL A 327 -17.07 0.94 22.17
N THR A 328 -17.80 0.56 21.12
CA THR A 328 -19.04 1.24 20.69
C THR A 328 -20.15 1.08 21.73
N ASP A 329 -20.31 -0.12 22.28
CA ASP A 329 -21.31 -0.44 23.30
C ASP A 329 -20.71 -0.83 24.66
N ARG A 330 -19.36 -0.80 24.76
CA ARG A 330 -18.58 -1.17 25.94
C ARG A 330 -18.76 -2.64 26.37
N SER A 331 -19.11 -3.51 25.43
CA SER A 331 -19.24 -4.94 25.68
C SER A 331 -17.91 -5.69 25.50
N HIS A 332 -17.77 -6.80 26.22
CA HIS A 332 -16.71 -7.79 25.98
C HIS A 332 -17.04 -8.61 24.74
N LEU A 333 -16.02 -8.90 23.93
CA LEU A 333 -16.14 -9.72 22.72
C LEU A 333 -15.56 -11.11 22.94
N TYR A 334 -14.30 -11.19 23.35
CA TYR A 334 -13.59 -12.46 23.50
C TYR A 334 -12.33 -12.30 24.34
N THR A 335 -11.89 -13.37 25.00
CA THR A 335 -10.60 -13.44 25.68
C THR A 335 -9.88 -14.71 25.27
N PHE A 336 -8.64 -14.57 24.79
CA PHE A 336 -7.70 -15.68 24.68
C PHE A 336 -6.94 -15.81 26.01
N THR A 337 -6.76 -17.04 26.46
CA THR A 337 -5.91 -17.37 27.61
C THR A 337 -4.78 -18.28 27.14
N ASP A 338 -3.52 -17.89 27.40
CA ASP A 338 -2.33 -18.64 27.01
C ASP A 338 -1.14 -18.28 27.91
N LYS A 339 -0.12 -19.14 27.92
CA LYS A 339 1.14 -18.86 28.62
C LYS A 339 2.11 -18.16 27.68
N PHE A 340 2.26 -16.85 27.84
CA PHE A 340 3.16 -16.07 27.01
C PHE A 340 4.64 -16.30 27.36
N SER A 341 5.45 -16.39 26.32
CA SER A 341 6.91 -16.41 26.42
C SER A 341 7.50 -15.59 25.26
N GLY A 342 8.53 -14.81 25.57
CA GLY A 342 9.17 -13.92 24.60
C GLY A 342 8.42 -12.61 24.40
N LYS A 343 8.56 -12.02 23.20
CA LYS A 343 7.98 -10.71 22.86
C LYS A 343 6.71 -10.90 22.03
N LEU A 344 5.68 -10.15 22.38
CA LEU A 344 4.45 -10.02 21.61
C LEU A 344 4.41 -8.67 20.87
N ARG A 345 3.80 -8.65 19.69
CA ARG A 345 3.57 -7.43 18.91
C ARG A 345 2.10 -7.30 18.51
N PRO A 346 1.56 -6.07 18.43
CA PRO A 346 0.28 -5.82 17.78
C PRO A 346 0.30 -6.31 16.34
N LEU A 347 -0.81 -6.90 15.89
CA LEU A 347 -0.98 -7.44 14.55
C LEU A 347 -2.25 -6.88 13.92
N PHE A 348 -2.13 -6.44 12.67
CA PHE A 348 -3.21 -5.91 11.85
C PHE A 348 -3.25 -6.65 10.52
N TYR A 349 -4.40 -7.25 10.21
CA TYR A 349 -4.62 -8.07 9.03
C TYR A 349 -5.78 -7.51 8.20
N LEU A 350 -5.56 -7.27 6.91
CA LEU A 350 -6.56 -6.70 6.00
C LEU A 350 -7.02 -7.74 4.98
N VAL A 351 -8.16 -8.37 5.25
CA VAL A 351 -8.76 -9.36 4.34
C VAL A 351 -9.44 -8.62 3.18
N GLN A 352 -8.89 -8.69 1.96
CA GLN A 352 -9.69 -8.82 0.73
C GLN A 352 -8.84 -9.01 -0.55
N PHE A 353 -8.65 -10.27 -0.95
CA PHE A 353 -8.69 -10.65 -2.36
C PHE A 353 -10.14 -11.06 -2.65
N LEU A 354 -10.95 -10.18 -3.24
CA LEU A 354 -12.19 -10.60 -3.88
C LEU A 354 -12.29 -9.95 -5.25
N TRP A 355 -11.90 -10.74 -6.26
CA TRP A 355 -12.45 -10.62 -7.59
C TRP A 355 -13.90 -11.10 -7.52
N CYS A 356 -14.85 -10.21 -7.30
CA CYS A 356 -16.24 -10.50 -7.64
C CYS A 356 -16.40 -10.33 -9.15
N ILE A 357 -15.99 -11.34 -9.93
CA ILE A 357 -16.60 -11.58 -11.25
C ILE A 357 -17.85 -12.41 -10.97
N HIS A 358 -18.97 -11.75 -10.73
CA HIS A 358 -20.27 -12.34 -11.08
C HIS A 358 -21.02 -11.33 -11.95
N PRO A 359 -21.30 -11.69 -13.23
CA PRO A 359 -22.23 -10.94 -14.06
C PRO A 359 -23.64 -11.32 -13.64
N CYS A 360 -24.49 -10.35 -13.30
CA CYS A 360 -25.93 -10.50 -13.36
C CYS A 360 -26.52 -9.14 -13.74
N TRP A 361 -26.89 -8.97 -15.01
CA TRP A 361 -28.22 -9.19 -15.62
C TRP A 361 -29.14 -7.99 -15.38
#